data_AF-A0A9E6UC82-F1
#
_entry.id   AF-A0A9E6UC82-F1
#
_cell.length_a   1.000
_cell.length_b   1.000
_cell.length_c   1.000
_cell.angle_alpha   90.00
_cell.angle_beta   90.00
_cell.angle_gamma   90.00
#
_symmetry.space_group_name_H-M   'P 1'
#
loop_
_entity.id
_entity.type
_entity.pdbx_description
1 polymer ?
#
loop_
_entity_poly.entity_id
_entity_poly.type
_entity_poly.pdbx_seq_one_letter_code
_entity_poly.pdbx_strand_id
1 'polypeptide(L)' 'MTTAAKALIWSAVIALYALAAATGWLDEDVARTMFIVLPVLMWTSIRASRGCAPCGLFRRAGGE' A
#
# COMPACT_ATOMS: atom_id res chain seq x y z
N MET A 1 6.17 -3.46 -10.44
CA MET A 1 4.70 -3.27 -10.38
C MET A 1 4.38 -1.81 -10.58
N THR A 2 3.38 -1.47 -11.39
CA THR A 2 2.95 -0.07 -11.58
C THR A 2 2.19 0.42 -10.35
N THR A 3 2.20 1.74 -10.11
CA THR A 3 1.49 2.38 -8.99
C THR A 3 -0.01 2.06 -9.00
N ALA A 4 -0.59 1.95 -10.19
CA ALA A 4 -1.99 1.58 -10.39
C ALA A 4 -2.29 0.14 -9.95
N ALA A 5 -1.43 -0.83 -10.29
CA ALA A 5 -1.58 -2.21 -9.83
C ALA A 5 -1.49 -2.32 -8.30
N LYS A 6 -0.60 -1.53 -7.67
CA LYS A 6 -0.47 -1.49 -6.22
C LYS A 6 -1.72 -0.92 -5.55
N ALA A 7 -2.30 0.14 -6.11
CA ALA A 7 -3.55 0.73 -5.62
C ALA A 7 -4.71 -0.27 -5.73
N LEU A 8 -4.82 -1.01 -6.85
CA LEU A 8 -5.86 -2.03 -7.03
C LEU A 8 -5.78 -3.15 -5.99
N ILE A 9 -4.57 -3.63 -5.68
CA ILE A 9 -4.36 -4.66 -4.64
C ILE A 9 -4.80 -4.12 -3.27
N TRP A 10 -4.43 -2.89 -2.92
CA TRP A 10 -4.84 -2.28 -1.67
C TRP A 10 -6.36 -2.09 -1.58
N SER A 11 -7.00 -1.64 -2.65
CA SER A 11 -8.47 -1.53 -2.70
C SER A 11 -9.15 -2.88 -2.49
N ALA A 12 -8.63 -3.96 -3.09
CA ALA A 12 -9.17 -5.30 -2.91
C ALA A 12 -9.01 -5.80 -1.46
N VAL A 13 -7.86 -5.54 -0.82
CA VAL A 13 -7.62 -5.90 0.58
C VAL A 13 -8.56 -5.15 1.52
N ILE A 14 -8.74 -3.83 1.31
CA ILE A 14 -9.67 -3.02 2.12
C ILE A 14 -11.11 -3.51 1.96
N ALA A 15 -11.53 -3.85 0.73
CA ALA A 15 -12.87 -4.39 0.48
C ALA A 15 -13.09 -5.75 1.17
N LEU A 16 -12.12 -6.66 1.08
CA LEU A 16 -12.18 -7.95 1.78
C LEU A 16 -12.21 -7.77 3.31
N TYR A 17 -11.44 -6.82 3.84
CA TYR A 17 -11.43 -6.51 5.26
C TYR A 17 -12.78 -5.94 5.73
N ALA A 18 -13.39 -5.05 4.95
CA ALA A 18 -14.72 -4.51 5.25
C ALA A 18 -15.80 -5.61 5.25
N LEU A 19 -15.72 -6.56 4.31
CA LEU A 19 -16.61 -7.73 4.29
C LEU A 19 -16.41 -8.61 5.53
N ALA A 20 -15.17 -8.87 5.95
CA ALA A 20 -14.85 -9.65 7.14
C ALA A 20 -15.31 -8.95 8.45
N ALA A 21 -15.23 -7.62 8.50
CA ALA A 21 -15.79 -6.84 9.59
C ALA A 21 -17.32 -6.92 9.64
N ALA A 22 -17.98 -6.86 8.48
CA ALA A 22 -19.45 -6.94 8.39
C ALA A 22 -20.00 -8.32 8.80
N THR A 23 -19.22 -9.40 8.67
CA THR A 23 -19.61 -10.74 9.12
C THR A 23 -19.45 -10.97 10.63
N GLY A 24 -19.05 -9.94 11.39
CA GLY A 24 -18.89 -10.03 12.86
C GLY A 24 -17.73 -10.92 13.30
N TRP A 25 -16.79 -11.23 12.39
CA TRP A 25 -15.59 -12.01 12.68
C TRP A 25 -14.52 -11.20 13.40
N LEU A 26 -14.65 -9.87 13.38
CA LEU A 26 -13.74 -8.96 14.05
C LEU A 26 -14.47 -8.15 15.10
N ASP A 27 -13.77 -7.94 16.21
CA ASP A 27 -14.16 -7.03 17.26
C ASP A 27 -14.27 -5.59 16.72
N GLU A 28 -15.32 -4.88 17.11
CA GLU A 28 -15.70 -3.59 16.49
C GLU A 28 -14.61 -2.52 16.66
N ASP A 29 -13.85 -2.57 17.76
CA ASP A 29 -12.70 -1.69 18.00
C ASP A 29 -11.55 -1.96 17.03
N VAL A 30 -11.31 -3.23 16.68
CA VAL A 30 -10.30 -3.62 15.69
C VAL A 30 -10.72 -3.19 14.30
N ALA A 31 -12.00 -3.36 13.95
CA ALA A 31 -12.54 -2.92 12.67
C ALA A 31 -12.39 -1.39 12.50
N ARG A 32 -12.70 -0.60 13.54
CA ARG A 32 -12.57 0.87 13.53
C ARG A 32 -11.12 1.34 13.38
N THR A 33 -10.21 0.74 14.14
CA THR A 33 -8.79 1.10 14.08
C THR A 33 -8.18 0.75 12.73
N MET A 34 -8.45 -0.46 12.21
CA MET A 34 -7.96 -0.87 10.89
C MET A 34 -8.54 -0.05 9.75
N PHE A 35 -9.78 0.43 9.86
CA PHE A 35 -10.36 1.32 8.84
C PHE A 35 -9.57 2.63 8.68
N ILE A 36 -8.92 3.10 9.74
CA ILE A 36 -8.05 4.29 9.72
C ILE A 36 -6.62 3.92 9.33
N VAL A 37 -6.10 2.81 9.85
CA VAL A 37 -4.70 2.40 9.69
C VAL A 37 -4.40 1.86 8.29
N LEU A 38 -5.32 1.10 7.67
CA LEU A 38 -5.17 0.54 6.32
C LEU A 38 -4.94 1.60 5.23
N PRO A 39 -5.73 2.68 5.11
CA PRO A 39 -5.48 3.70 4.10
C PRO A 39 -4.18 4.47 4.35
N VAL A 40 -3.78 4.66 5.61
CA VAL A 40 -2.47 5.26 5.94
C VAL A 40 -1.33 4.34 5.49
N LEU A 41 -1.43 3.04 5.75
CA LEU A 41 -0.47 2.03 5.27
C LEU A 41 -0.44 1.92 3.74
N MET A 42 -1.60 2.00 3.08
CA MET A 42 -1.69 2.06 1.62
C MET A 42 -0.92 3.27 1.10
N TRP A 43 -1.17 4.44 1.68
CA TRP A 43 -0.50 5.68 1.28
C TRP A 43 1.01 5.58 1.47
N THR A 44 1.49 5.17 2.65
CA THR A 44 2.93 5.00 2.91
C THR A 44 3.54 3.93 2.01
N SER A 45 2.85 2.84 1.72
CA SER A 45 3.32 1.75 0.85
C SER A 45 3.41 2.15 -0.62
N ILE A 46 2.49 2.99 -1.10
CA ILE A 46 2.52 3.56 -2.45
C ILE A 46 3.60 4.64 -2.55
N ARG A 47 3.70 5.51 -1.55
CA ARG A 47 4.71 6.59 -1.52
C ARG A 47 6.13 6.07 -1.32
N ALA A 48 6.34 5.06 -0.48
CA ALA A 48 7.64 4.42 -0.30
C ALA A 48 8.12 3.68 -1.56
N SER A 49 7.19 3.32 -2.46
CA SER A 49 7.54 2.73 -3.77
C SER A 49 7.95 3.78 -4.81
N ARG A 50 7.65 5.06 -4.58
CA ARG A 50 8.50 6.12 -5.13
C ARG A 50 9.78 6.07 -4.31
N GLY A 51 10.63 5.11 -4.66
CA GLY A 51 12.01 5.15 -4.22
C GLY A 51 12.51 6.56 -4.47
N CYS A 52 13.12 7.16 -3.45
CA CYS A 52 14.15 8.15 -3.74
C CYS A 52 15.03 7.48 -4.79
N ALA A 53 14.96 7.93 -6.03
CA ALA A 53 15.98 7.57 -6.99
C ALA A 53 17.29 7.96 -6.29
N PRO A 54 18.27 7.05 -6.12
CA PRO A 54 19.59 7.52 -5.75
C PRO A 54 19.99 8.48 -6.88
N CYS A 55 20.01 9.78 -6.60
CA CYS A 55 20.34 10.85 -7.54
C CYS A 55 21.83 10.82 -7.96
N GLY A 56 22.42 9.63 -8.11
CA GLY A 56 23.85 9.44 -8.35
C GLY A 56 24.26 8.17 -9.10
N LEU A 57 23.33 7.35 -9.61
CA LEU A 57 23.68 6.07 -10.28
C LEU A 57 23.51 6.03 -11.81
N PHE A 58 23.27 7.17 -12.47
CA PHE A 58 23.25 7.30 -13.93
C PHE A 58 24.55 7.90 -14.52
N ARG A 59 25.74 7.55 -14.00
CA ARG A 59 27.02 7.98 -14.61
C ARG A 59 28.06 6.88 -14.88
N ARG A 60 27.70 5.60 -14.85
CA ARG A 60 28.57 4.53 -15.37
C ARG A 60 27.76 3.36 -15.93
N ALA A 61 27.25 3.55 -17.15
CA ALA A 61 26.82 2.46 -18.02
C ALA A 61 27.08 2.87 -19.48
N GLY A 62 28.32 3.31 -19.75
CA GLY A 62 28.78 3.70 -21.09
C GLY A 62 30.30 3.92 -21.06
N GLY A 63 31.03 3.02 -21.72
CA GLY A 63 32.48 2.83 -21.61
C GLY A 63 32.72 1.65 -20.67
N GLU A 64 33.04 0.45 -21.15
CA GLU A 64 34.08 0.09 -22.13
C GLU A 64 33.62 -1.06 -23.05
#